data_AF-A0A946UC92-F1
#
_entry.id   AF-A0A946UC92-F1
#
_cell.length_a   1.000
_cell.length_b   1.000
_cell.length_c   1.000
_cell.angle_alpha   90.00
_cell.angle_beta   90.00
_cell.angle_gamma   90.00
#
_symmetry.space_group_name_H-M   'P 1'
#
loop_
_entity.id
_entity.type
_entity.pdbx_description
1 polymer ?
#
loop_
_entity_poly.entity_id
_entity_poly.type
_entity_poly.pdbx_seq_one_letter_code
_entity_poly.pdbx_strand_id
1 'polypeptide(L)'
;MALFLVLALPGPTLAHPELEAQIQHLGTELAERPGDAELWLKRADLHRRHGDLDAAREDLDAAARLAPPAELDFYRGRLLMDAGEPEAADRA
;
A
#
# COMPACT_ATOMS: atom_id res chain seq x y z
N MET A 1 35.62 -6.36 -34.11
CA MET A 1 34.17 -6.64 -34.30
C MET A 1 33.50 -6.34 -32.98
N ALA A 2 32.74 -5.25 -32.91
CA ALA A 2 32.05 -4.83 -31.70
C ALA A 2 30.74 -5.61 -31.60
N LEU A 3 30.49 -6.26 -30.46
CA LEU A 3 29.19 -6.81 -30.11
C LEU A 3 28.85 -6.31 -28.71
N PHE A 4 28.22 -5.15 -28.65
CA PHE A 4 27.56 -4.68 -27.44
C PHE A 4 26.26 -5.45 -27.31
N LEU A 5 26.25 -6.49 -26.47
CA LEU A 5 25.04 -7.14 -26.04
C LEU A 5 24.41 -6.27 -24.94
N VAL A 6 23.53 -5.35 -25.34
CA VAL A 6 22.64 -4.68 -24.39
C VAL A 6 21.62 -5.72 -23.95
N LEU A 7 21.87 -6.37 -22.81
CA LEU A 7 20.85 -7.14 -22.13
C LEU A 7 19.82 -6.13 -21.63
N ALA A 8 18.65 -6.10 -22.28
CA ALA A 8 17.50 -5.34 -21.83
C ALA A 8 17.09 -5.89 -20.46
N LEU A 9 17.46 -5.19 -19.39
CA LEU A 9 16.84 -5.38 -18.09
C LEU A 9 15.35 -5.05 -18.27
N PRO A 10 14.41 -5.93 -17.89
CA PRO A 10 13.03 -5.53 -17.79
C PRO A 10 12.99 -4.38 -16.77
N GLY A 11 12.77 -3.16 -17.28
CA GLY A 11 12.50 -2.02 -16.41
C GLY A 11 11.27 -2.34 -15.54
N PRO A 12 11.15 -1.70 -14.36
CA PRO A 12 9.98 -1.92 -13.51
C PRO A 12 8.76 -1.74 -14.40
N THR A 13 7.95 -2.80 -14.50
CA THR A 13 6.62 -2.72 -15.09
C THR A 13 5.99 -1.48 -14.51
N LEU A 14 5.69 -0.47 -15.34
CA LEU A 14 5.17 0.84 -14.94
C LEU A 14 3.83 0.61 -14.23
N ALA A 15 3.92 0.25 -12.96
CA ALA A 15 2.84 0.32 -12.01
C ALA A 15 2.45 1.78 -11.99
N HIS A 16 1.15 2.01 -12.10
CA HIS A 16 0.54 3.29 -12.45
C HIS A 16 1.27 4.47 -11.77
N PRO A 17 2.05 5.30 -12.51
CA PRO A 17 2.92 6.33 -11.92
C PRO A 17 2.18 7.31 -11.00
N GLU A 18 0.89 7.47 -11.28
CA GLU A 18 -0.04 8.27 -10.52
C GLU A 18 -0.29 7.73 -9.10
N LEU A 19 -0.27 6.41 -8.88
CA LEU A 19 -0.39 5.82 -7.54
C LEU A 19 0.90 6.04 -6.73
N GLU A 20 2.07 5.86 -7.35
CA GLU A 20 3.36 6.08 -6.70
C GLU A 20 3.52 7.53 -6.22
N ALA A 21 3.14 8.48 -7.06
CA ALA A 21 3.18 9.91 -6.72
C ALA A 21 2.25 10.23 -5.55
N GLN A 22 1.05 9.65 -5.53
CA GLN A 22 0.11 9.83 -4.41
C GLN A 22 0.61 9.18 -3.11
N ILE A 23 1.24 7.99 -3.19
CA ILE A 23 1.87 7.33 -2.04
C ILE A 23 2.97 8.20 -1.45
N GLN A 24 3.85 8.77 -2.30
CA GLN A 24 4.92 9.67 -1.87
C GLN A 24 4.38 10.97 -1.25
N HIS A 25 3.31 11.52 -1.83
CA HIS A 25 2.65 12.70 -1.29
C HIS A 25 2.11 12.44 0.11
N LEU A 26 1.36 11.35 0.30
CA LEU A 26 0.85 10.94 1.62
C LEU A 26 1.99 10.63 2.60
N GLY A 27 3.12 10.08 2.13
CA GLY A 27 4.30 9.89 2.96
C GLY A 27 4.89 11.21 3.49
N THR A 28 4.86 12.26 2.68
CA THR A 28 5.27 13.61 3.11
C THR A 28 4.29 14.16 4.15
N GLU A 29 2.98 14.04 3.91
CA GLU A 29 1.98 14.50 4.88
C GLU A 29 2.06 13.73 6.21
N LEU A 30 2.32 12.43 6.17
CA LEU A 30 2.50 11.59 7.36
C LEU A 30 3.75 11.95 8.16
N ALA A 31 4.82 12.42 7.51
CA ALA A 31 5.98 12.93 8.21
C ALA A 31 5.64 14.20 9.01
N GLU A 32 4.69 15.01 8.54
CA GLU A 32 4.21 16.19 9.24
C GLU A 32 3.12 15.87 10.29
N ARG A 33 2.28 14.87 10.01
CA ARG A 33 1.07 14.54 10.79
C ARG A 33 0.97 13.03 11.08
N PRO A 34 1.93 12.43 11.82
CA PRO A 34 1.96 10.97 12.01
C PRO A 34 0.81 10.44 12.88
N GLY A 35 0.11 11.31 13.60
CA GLY A 35 -1.07 10.97 14.41
C GLY A 35 -2.39 11.01 13.64
N ASP A 36 -2.37 11.29 12.34
CA ASP A 36 -3.57 11.29 11.50
C ASP A 36 -3.80 9.88 10.93
N ALA A 37 -4.74 9.16 11.53
CA ALA A 37 -5.11 7.81 11.13
C ALA A 37 -5.57 7.72 9.66
N GLU A 38 -6.24 8.76 9.17
CA GLU A 38 -6.83 8.77 7.83
C GLU A 38 -5.74 8.75 6.76
N LEU A 39 -4.60 9.38 7.01
CA LEU A 39 -3.46 9.36 6.08
C LEU A 39 -2.84 7.97 5.96
N TRP A 40 -2.68 7.27 7.09
CA TRP A 40 -2.23 5.87 7.09
C TRP A 40 -3.20 4.97 6.33
N LEU A 41 -4.52 5.09 6.58
CA LEU A 41 -5.54 4.31 5.88
C LEU A 41 -5.58 4.58 4.37
N LYS A 42 -5.47 5.86 3.97
CA LYS A 42 -5.41 6.25 2.55
C LYS A 42 -4.18 5.65 1.87
N ARG A 43 -3.02 5.75 2.50
CA ARG A 43 -1.78 5.23 1.92
C ARG A 43 -1.80 3.70 1.85
N ALA A 44 -2.36 3.03 2.84
CA ALA A 44 -2.61 1.59 2.79
C ALA A 44 -3.48 1.18 1.58
N ASP A 45 -4.56 1.91 1.30
CA ASP A 45 -5.40 1.59 0.14
C ASP A 45 -4.68 1.84 -1.19
N LEU A 46 -3.81 2.85 -1.27
CA LEU A 46 -2.99 3.07 -2.45
C LEU A 46 -1.95 1.96 -2.65
N HIS A 47 -1.26 1.54 -1.59
CA HIS A 47 -0.35 0.39 -1.64
C HIS A 47 -1.08 -0.89 -2.06
N ARG A 48 -2.27 -1.15 -1.52
CA ARG A 48 -3.14 -2.27 -1.92
C ARG A 48 -3.46 -2.21 -3.41
N ARG A 49 -3.92 -1.06 -3.92
CA ARG A 49 -4.22 -0.85 -5.35
C ARG A 49 -2.99 -0.94 -6.26
N HIS A 50 -1.82 -0.61 -5.71
CA HIS A 50 -0.53 -0.73 -6.38
C HIS A 50 -0.03 -2.19 -6.41
N GLY A 51 -0.57 -3.06 -5.54
CA GLY A 51 -0.15 -4.45 -5.40
C GLY A 51 0.92 -4.67 -4.33
N ASP A 52 1.33 -3.63 -3.61
CA ASP A 52 2.26 -3.71 -2.48
C ASP A 52 1.50 -4.03 -1.19
N LEU A 53 1.09 -5.29 -1.07
CA LEU A 53 0.22 -5.74 0.03
C LEU A 53 0.93 -5.71 1.40
N ASP A 54 2.25 -5.84 1.41
CA ASP A 54 3.07 -5.77 2.63
C ASP A 54 3.12 -4.33 3.15
N ALA A 55 3.41 -3.35 2.30
CA ALA A 55 3.36 -1.94 2.71
C ALA A 55 1.95 -1.51 3.13
N ALA A 56 0.92 -2.02 2.45
CA ALA A 56 -0.47 -1.78 2.86
C ALA A 56 -0.74 -2.31 4.29
N ARG A 57 -0.23 -3.50 4.62
CA ARG A 57 -0.37 -4.08 5.95
C ARG A 57 0.33 -3.25 7.03
N GLU A 58 1.54 -2.81 6.76
CA GLU A 58 2.31 -1.95 7.68
C GLU A 58 1.57 -0.64 7.99
N ASP A 59 0.99 -0.02 6.96
CA ASP A 59 0.20 1.20 7.12
C ASP A 59 -1.09 0.94 7.93
N LEU A 60 -1.76 -0.19 7.73
CA LEU A 60 -2.92 -0.57 8.55
C LEU A 60 -2.53 -0.85 10.00
N ASP A 61 -1.36 -1.42 10.27
CA ASP A 61 -0.87 -1.62 11.63
C ASP A 61 -0.47 -0.30 12.31
N ALA A 62 -0.04 0.69 11.54
CA ALA A 62 0.11 2.06 12.03
C ALA A 62 -1.23 2.71 12.33
N ALA A 63 -2.20 2.60 11.43
CA ALA A 63 -3.55 3.11 11.62
C ALA A 63 -4.27 2.48 12.81
N ALA A 64 -4.03 1.18 13.10
CA ALA A 64 -4.65 0.45 14.21
C ALA A 64 -4.38 1.07 15.59
N ARG A 65 -3.33 1.88 15.72
CA ARG A 65 -2.99 2.60 16.96
C ARG A 65 -3.82 3.87 17.16
N LEU A 66 -4.52 4.33 16.12
CA LEU A 66 -5.13 5.67 16.04
C LEU A 66 -6.61 5.62 15.62
N ALA A 67 -6.97 4.70 14.73
CA ALA A 67 -8.30 4.59 14.12
C ALA A 67 -9.29 3.79 14.97
N PRO A 68 -10.60 4.07 14.88
CA PRO A 68 -11.64 3.19 15.38
C PRO A 68 -11.59 1.80 14.69
N PRO A 69 -11.82 0.69 15.40
CA PRO A 69 -11.74 -0.67 14.83
C PRO A 69 -12.60 -0.86 13.58
N ALA A 70 -13.85 -0.37 13.59
CA ALA A 70 -14.78 -0.54 12.48
C ALA A 70 -14.27 0.06 11.15
N GLU A 71 -13.51 1.16 11.21
CA GLU A 71 -12.91 1.74 10.01
C GLU A 71 -11.73 0.89 9.54
N LEU A 72 -10.86 0.47 10.46
CA LEU A 72 -9.73 -0.40 10.18
C LEU A 72 -10.16 -1.74 9.55
N ASP A 73 -11.22 -2.35 10.06
CA ASP A 73 -11.72 -3.65 9.62
C ASP A 73 -12.17 -3.62 8.15
N PHE A 74 -12.76 -2.50 7.70
CA PHE A 74 -13.11 -2.30 6.29
C PHE A 74 -11.87 -2.36 5.38
N TYR A 75 -10.78 -1.66 5.73
CA TYR A 75 -9.55 -1.68 4.94
C TYR A 75 -8.82 -3.03 5.02
N ARG A 76 -8.82 -3.69 6.18
CA ARG A 76 -8.26 -5.04 6.35
C ARG A 76 -9.00 -6.06 5.50
N GLY A 77 -10.33 -6.02 5.49
CA GLY A 77 -11.14 -6.88 4.62
C GLY A 77 -10.76 -6.73 3.15
N ARG A 78 -10.63 -5.49 2.66
CA ARG A 78 -10.18 -5.22 1.28
C ARG A 78 -8.79 -5.76 0.98
N LEU A 79 -7.85 -5.62 1.92
CA LEU A 79 -6.49 -6.14 1.77
C LEU A 79 -6.48 -7.67 1.68
N LEU A 80 -7.27 -8.35 2.51
CA LEU A 80 -7.35 -9.81 2.55
C LEU A 80 -7.98 -10.40 1.28
N MET A 81 -8.99 -9.73 0.72
CA MET A 81 -9.56 -10.12 -0.58
C MET A 81 -8.51 -10.02 -1.69
N ASP A 82 -7.72 -8.95 -1.73
CA ASP A 82 -6.67 -8.76 -2.74
C ASP A 82 -5.48 -9.70 -2.52
N ALA A 83 -5.18 -10.09 -1.27
CA ALA A 83 -4.15 -11.07 -0.94
C ALA A 83 -4.55 -12.51 -1.31
N GLY A 84 -5.82 -12.76 -1.65
CA GLY A 84 -6.32 -14.11 -1.87
C GLY A 84 -6.42 -14.93 -0.58
N GLU A 85 -6.54 -14.25 0.58
CA GLU A 85 -6.73 -14.86 1.90
C GLU A 85 -8.13 -14.54 2.48
N PRO A 86 -9.23 -14.89 1.78
CA PRO A 86 -10.56 -14.48 2.20
C PRO A 86 -10.97 -15.07 3.56
N GLU A 87 -10.48 -16.24 3.96
CA GLU A 87 -10.83 -16.87 5.25
C GLU A 87 -10.24 -16.14 6.46
N ALA A 88 -9.23 -15.29 6.26
CA ALA A 88 -8.69 -14.45 7.33
C ALA A 88 -9.61 -13.26 7.65
N ALA A 89 -10.47 -12.83 6.70
CA ALA A 89 -11.35 -11.67 6.87
C ALA A 89 -12.52 -11.96 7.81
N ASP A 90 -12.98 -13.21 7.87
CA ASP A 90 -14.11 -13.64 8.71
C ASP A 90 -13.75 -13.84 10.20
N ARG A 91 -12.48 -13.62 10.59
CA ARG A 91 -11.98 -13.86 11.96
C ARG A 91 -11.56 -12.59 12.72
N ALA A 92 -11.77 -11.40 12.16
CA ALA A 92 -11.57 -10.12 12.83
C ALA A 92 -12.86 -9.67 13.53
#